data_AF-A0A424MJI4-F1
#
_entry.id   AF-A0A424MJI4-F1
#
_cell.length_a   1.000
_cell.length_b   1.000
_cell.length_c   1.000
_cell.angle_alpha   90.00
_cell.angle_beta   90.00
_cell.angle_gamma   90.00
#
_symmetry.space_group_name_H-M   'P 1'
#
loop_
_entity.id
_entity.type
_entity.pdbx_description
1 polymer ?
#
loop_
_entity_poly.entity_id
_entity_poly.type
_entity_poly.pdbx_seq_one_letter_code
_entity_poly.pdbx_strand_id
1 'polypeptide(L)'
;MSMQGTITDRISKINWDTVHAELNQFGAARTSAVLAPEECTSTADLYEKDEQFRSHIRMARHGFGRREYKYWTYPLPELVQNLRTELYPTLARITNDWRESLGYEQPFPPKLDEYISRCHSADQNRPTPLLLKYQNGDYNCLHQDLYGEHIFPLQVAILLSNPDQDL
;
A
#
# COMPACT_ATOMS: atom_id res chain seq x y z
N MET A 1 10.54 4.07 -20.90
CA MET A 1 10.09 5.46 -21.18
C MET A 1 9.85 6.11 -19.84
N SER A 2 10.52 7.22 -19.52
CA SER A 2 10.34 7.90 -18.23
C SER A 2 8.92 8.46 -18.11
N MET A 3 8.28 8.26 -16.97
CA MET A 3 6.97 8.86 -16.70
C MET A 3 7.15 10.33 -16.29
N GLN A 4 6.62 11.25 -17.10
CA GLN A 4 6.67 12.69 -16.79
C GLN A 4 5.61 13.10 -15.77
N GLY A 5 5.95 14.09 -14.94
CA GLY A 5 5.08 14.64 -13.90
C GLY A 5 5.32 14.04 -12.52
N THR A 6 4.85 14.73 -11.49
CA THR A 6 4.91 14.31 -10.08
C THR A 6 4.01 13.09 -9.84
N ILE A 7 4.16 12.44 -8.67
CA ILE A 7 3.25 11.36 -8.25
C ILE A 7 1.79 11.85 -8.21
N THR A 8 1.55 13.07 -7.75
CA THR A 8 0.24 13.74 -7.81
C THR A 8 -0.31 13.80 -9.23
N ASP A 9 0.51 14.24 -10.20
CA ASP A 9 0.10 14.36 -11.60
C ASP A 9 -0.23 13.00 -12.24
N ARG A 10 0.43 11.93 -11.80
CA ARG A 10 0.20 10.58 -12.31
C ARG A 10 -1.03 9.94 -11.68
N ILE A 11 -1.25 10.16 -10.38
CA ILE A 11 -2.43 9.67 -9.66
C ILE A 11 -3.70 10.39 -10.12
N SER A 12 -3.63 11.69 -10.43
CA SER A 12 -4.78 12.45 -10.95
C SER A 12 -5.28 11.96 -12.31
N LYS A 13 -4.45 11.24 -13.06
CA LYS A 13 -4.79 10.63 -14.35
C LYS A 13 -5.48 9.27 -14.23
N ILE A 14 -5.54 8.68 -13.03
CA ILE A 14 -6.26 7.42 -12.81
C ILE A 14 -7.76 7.67 -13.04
N ASN A 15 -8.41 6.80 -13.81
CA ASN A 15 -9.86 6.81 -13.93
C ASN A 15 -10.50 6.22 -12.65
N TRP A 16 -10.71 7.09 -11.67
CA TRP A 16 -11.23 6.71 -10.37
C TRP A 16 -12.68 6.21 -10.39
N ASP A 17 -13.46 6.61 -11.39
CA ASP A 17 -14.83 6.10 -11.55
C ASP A 17 -14.81 4.61 -11.96
N THR A 18 -13.90 4.25 -12.86
CA THR A 18 -13.65 2.84 -13.21
C THR A 18 -13.13 2.05 -12.00
N VAL A 19 -12.13 2.59 -11.28
CA VAL A 19 -11.60 1.93 -10.07
C VAL A 19 -12.69 1.71 -9.03
N HIS A 20 -13.55 2.70 -8.78
CA HIS A 20 -14.65 2.57 -7.85
C HIS A 20 -15.65 1.49 -8.31
N ALA A 21 -16.05 1.49 -9.57
CA ALA A 21 -16.96 0.49 -10.12
C ALA A 21 -16.39 -0.94 -10.02
N GLU A 22 -15.10 -1.13 -10.36
CA GLU A 22 -14.43 -2.43 -10.26
C GLU A 22 -14.29 -2.90 -8.81
N LEU A 23 -13.95 -2.01 -7.88
CA LEU A 23 -13.91 -2.35 -6.46
C LEU A 23 -15.29 -2.80 -5.95
N ASN A 24 -16.37 -2.13 -6.36
CA ASN A 24 -17.74 -2.51 -5.99
C ASN A 24 -18.13 -3.88 -6.54
N GLN A 25 -17.72 -4.18 -7.78
CA GLN A 25 -18.15 -5.39 -8.47
C GLN A 25 -17.30 -6.61 -8.11
N PHE A 26 -15.99 -6.44 -7.94
CA PHE A 26 -15.04 -7.53 -7.84
C PHE A 26 -14.25 -7.54 -6.52
N GLY A 27 -14.34 -6.50 -5.70
CA GLY A 27 -13.51 -6.33 -4.51
C GLY A 27 -12.04 -5.99 -4.82
N ALA A 28 -11.70 -5.78 -6.09
CA ALA A 28 -10.36 -5.43 -6.56
C ALA A 28 -10.45 -4.62 -7.86
N ALA A 29 -9.45 -3.78 -8.11
CA ALA A 29 -9.34 -2.96 -9.31
C ALA A 29 -7.88 -2.78 -9.70
N ARG A 30 -7.62 -2.52 -10.99
CA ARG A 30 -6.27 -2.23 -11.48
C ARG A 30 -6.21 -0.80 -12.01
N THR A 31 -5.23 -0.03 -11.55
CA THR A 31 -4.98 1.33 -12.05
C THR A 31 -4.03 1.32 -13.24
N SER A 32 -3.92 2.45 -13.93
CA SER A 32 -2.74 2.71 -14.76
C SER A 32 -1.48 2.72 -13.90
N ALA A 33 -0.32 2.47 -14.51
CA ALA A 33 0.96 2.62 -13.84
C ALA A 33 1.14 4.04 -13.30
N VAL A 34 1.67 4.16 -12.09
CA VAL A 34 1.97 5.45 -11.43
C VAL A 34 3.46 5.63 -11.14
N LEU A 35 4.24 4.54 -11.24
CA LEU A 35 5.69 4.54 -11.07
C LEU A 35 6.39 4.28 -12.40
N ALA A 36 7.46 5.02 -12.63
CA ALA A 36 8.39 4.78 -13.72
C ALA A 36 9.31 3.58 -13.38
N PRO A 37 9.88 2.90 -14.39
CA PRO A 37 10.79 1.77 -14.16
C PRO A 37 11.94 2.12 -13.19
N GLU A 38 12.53 3.31 -13.32
CA GLU A 38 13.61 3.78 -12.47
C GLU A 38 13.21 3.95 -10.99
N GLU A 39 11.97 4.37 -10.72
CA GLU A 39 11.42 4.49 -9.37
C GLU A 39 11.12 3.10 -8.78
N CYS A 40 10.64 2.18 -9.62
CA CYS A 40 10.46 0.78 -9.24
C CYS A 40 11.78 0.14 -8.82
N THR A 41 12.82 0.23 -9.66
CA THR A 41 14.16 -0.30 -9.35
C THR A 41 14.74 0.34 -8.10
N SER A 42 14.72 1.68 -8.02
CA SER A 42 15.25 2.40 -6.85
C SER A 42 14.54 2.00 -5.55
N THR A 43 13.23 1.73 -5.60
CA THR A 43 12.46 1.27 -4.44
C THR A 43 12.77 -0.17 -4.09
N ALA A 44 12.91 -1.05 -5.09
CA ALA A 44 13.26 -2.44 -4.88
C ALA A 44 14.66 -2.59 -4.24
N ASP A 45 15.63 -1.78 -4.67
CA ASP A 45 17.01 -1.79 -4.14
C ASP A 45 17.09 -1.42 -2.65
N LEU A 46 16.11 -0.66 -2.15
CA LEU A 46 16.02 -0.36 -0.72
C LEU A 46 15.75 -1.60 0.13
N TYR A 47 15.28 -2.71 -0.45
CA TYR A 47 15.07 -3.96 0.30
C TYR A 47 16.34 -4.42 1.02
N GLU A 48 17.52 -4.17 0.46
CA GLU A 48 18.80 -4.60 1.03
C GLU A 48 19.31 -3.67 2.16
N LYS A 49 18.63 -2.55 2.42
CA LYS A 49 18.97 -1.55 3.45
C LYS A 49 18.19 -1.77 4.75
N ASP A 50 18.66 -2.70 5.59
CA ASP A 50 17.97 -3.11 6.83
C ASP A 50 17.61 -1.94 7.76
N GLU A 51 18.41 -0.88 7.80
CA GLU A 51 18.18 0.31 8.62
C GLU A 51 16.90 1.09 8.27
N GLN A 52 16.35 0.85 7.07
CA GLN A 52 15.10 1.46 6.61
C GLN A 52 13.85 0.77 7.19
N PHE A 53 14.02 -0.36 7.91
CA PHE A 53 12.93 -1.21 8.33
C PHE A 53 12.90 -1.41 9.83
N ARG A 54 11.71 -1.32 10.42
CA ARG A 54 11.50 -1.56 11.86
C ARG A 54 11.40 -3.05 12.20
N SER A 55 11.06 -3.88 11.22
CA SER A 55 10.89 -5.32 11.42
C SER A 55 10.99 -6.07 10.10
N HIS A 56 11.65 -7.22 10.14
CA HIS A 56 11.77 -8.17 9.04
C HIS A 56 11.09 -9.48 9.46
N ILE A 57 10.02 -9.85 8.75
CA ILE A 57 9.29 -11.09 8.98
C ILE A 57 9.78 -12.14 8.00
N ARG A 58 10.39 -13.22 8.53
CA ARG A 58 10.80 -14.40 7.77
C ARG A 58 9.85 -15.56 8.06
N MET A 59 8.96 -15.88 7.14
CA MET A 59 7.92 -16.90 7.34
C MET A 59 8.47 -18.34 7.32
N ALA A 60 9.70 -18.53 6.81
CA ALA A 60 10.38 -19.82 6.72
C ALA A 60 10.60 -20.53 8.08
N ARG A 61 10.49 -19.81 9.21
CA ARG A 61 10.70 -20.39 10.56
C ARG A 61 9.48 -21.14 11.12
N HIS A 62 8.32 -21.09 10.46
CA HIS A 62 7.06 -21.64 11.00
C HIS A 62 6.27 -22.54 10.03
N GLY A 63 6.82 -22.90 8.85
CA GLY A 63 6.17 -23.86 7.94
C GLY A 63 5.02 -23.30 7.07
N PHE A 64 4.87 -21.97 6.96
CA PHE A 64 3.79 -21.30 6.22
C PHE A 64 4.24 -20.64 4.90
N GLY A 65 5.29 -21.17 4.27
CA GLY A 65 5.87 -20.67 3.01
C GLY A 65 7.26 -20.02 3.19
N ARG A 66 7.95 -19.75 2.07
CA ARG A 66 9.34 -19.23 2.04
C ARG A 66 9.41 -17.71 1.78
N ARG A 67 8.56 -16.92 2.43
CA ARG A 67 8.55 -15.45 2.28
C ARG A 67 9.43 -14.71 3.24
N GLU A 68 9.83 -13.54 2.76
CA GLU A 68 10.33 -12.44 3.57
C GLU A 68 9.61 -11.13 3.21
N TYR A 69 9.20 -10.37 4.22
CA TYR A 69 8.71 -9.00 4.04
C TYR A 69 9.22 -8.11 5.16
N LYS A 70 9.42 -6.84 4.85
CA LYS A 70 9.96 -5.84 5.78
C LYS A 70 9.00 -4.67 5.91
N TYR A 71 8.66 -4.29 7.14
CA TYR A 71 7.90 -3.06 7.40
C TYR A 71 8.87 -1.89 7.54
N TRP A 72 8.59 -0.80 6.82
CA TRP A 72 9.39 0.42 6.89
C TRP A 72 9.41 0.98 8.32
N THR A 73 10.45 1.73 8.68
CA THR A 73 10.45 2.59 9.87
C THR A 73 10.11 4.03 9.49
N TYR A 74 9.83 4.89 10.47
CA TYR A 74 9.80 6.34 10.24
C TYR A 74 11.22 6.94 10.32
N PRO A 75 11.53 7.98 9.54
CA PRO A 75 10.73 8.51 8.43
C PRO A 75 10.65 7.53 7.25
N LEU A 76 9.53 7.57 6.51
CA LEU A 76 9.36 6.74 5.31
C LEU A 76 10.21 7.26 4.14
N PRO A 77 10.62 6.41 3.18
CA PRO A 77 11.14 6.88 1.91
C PRO A 77 10.16 7.86 1.25
N GLU A 78 10.68 8.94 0.67
CA GLU A 78 9.87 10.04 0.12
C GLU A 78 8.80 9.55 -0.85
N LEU A 79 9.17 8.67 -1.77
CA LEU A 79 8.22 8.10 -2.74
C LEU A 79 7.08 7.34 -2.06
N VAL A 80 7.38 6.53 -1.03
CA VAL A 80 6.38 5.78 -0.26
C VAL A 80 5.46 6.73 0.50
N GLN A 81 6.01 7.79 1.09
CA GLN A 81 5.22 8.81 1.77
C GLN A 81 4.28 9.53 0.78
N ASN A 82 4.79 9.96 -0.37
CA ASN A 82 4.02 10.66 -1.39
C ASN A 82 2.88 9.78 -1.94
N LEU A 83 3.16 8.53 -2.29
CA LEU A 83 2.12 7.58 -2.73
C LEU A 83 0.97 7.48 -1.74
N ARG A 84 1.27 7.35 -0.43
CA ARG A 84 0.23 7.28 0.60
C ARG A 84 -0.58 8.55 0.69
N THR A 85 0.10 9.70 0.75
CA THR A 85 -0.54 11.01 0.86
C THR A 85 -1.50 11.26 -0.31
N GLU A 86 -1.07 10.93 -1.52
CA GLU A 86 -1.82 11.25 -2.74
C GLU A 86 -2.93 10.24 -3.06
N LEU A 87 -2.75 8.95 -2.74
CA LEU A 87 -3.78 7.94 -2.96
C LEU A 87 -4.91 8.00 -1.92
N TYR A 88 -4.57 8.36 -0.68
CA TYR A 88 -5.49 8.25 0.46
C TYR A 88 -6.81 9.02 0.25
N PRO A 89 -6.85 10.29 -0.19
CA PRO A 89 -8.11 11.04 -0.25
C PRO A 89 -9.18 10.37 -1.11
N THR A 90 -8.79 9.83 -2.27
CA THR A 90 -9.74 9.17 -3.17
C THR A 90 -10.18 7.82 -2.63
N LEU A 91 -9.26 7.05 -2.02
CA LEU A 91 -9.60 5.78 -1.37
C LEU A 91 -10.52 6.02 -0.15
N ALA A 92 -10.28 7.07 0.63
CA ALA A 92 -11.11 7.46 1.76
C ALA A 92 -12.54 7.80 1.30
N ARG A 93 -12.69 8.50 0.17
CA ARG A 93 -14.01 8.75 -0.43
C ARG A 93 -14.73 7.46 -0.79
N ILE A 94 -14.10 6.55 -1.55
CA ILE A 94 -14.69 5.27 -1.94
C ILE A 94 -15.13 4.46 -0.70
N THR A 95 -14.25 4.38 0.29
CA THR A 95 -14.56 3.65 1.54
C THR A 95 -15.65 4.32 2.36
N ASN A 96 -15.76 5.65 2.33
CA ASN A 96 -16.86 6.36 2.98
C ASN A 96 -18.20 6.12 2.28
N ASP A 97 -18.24 6.04 0.95
CA ASP A 97 -19.44 5.67 0.19
C ASP A 97 -19.94 4.27 0.61
N TRP A 98 -19.01 3.32 0.81
CA TRP A 98 -19.34 1.98 1.34
C TRP A 98 -19.83 2.04 2.77
N ARG A 99 -19.20 2.86 3.61
CA ARG A 99 -19.58 2.99 5.02
C ARG A 99 -20.97 3.55 5.17
N GLU A 100 -21.31 4.58 4.41
CA GLU A 100 -22.66 5.13 4.35
C GLU A 100 -23.67 4.06 3.92
N SER A 101 -23.39 3.35 2.83
CA SER A 101 -24.25 2.28 2.31
C SER A 101 -24.45 1.13 3.30
N LEU A 102 -23.46 0.84 4.14
CA LEU A 102 -23.48 -0.21 5.17
C LEU A 102 -23.97 0.28 6.54
N GLY A 103 -24.31 1.57 6.68
CA GLY A 103 -24.81 2.15 7.93
C GLY A 103 -23.76 2.38 9.01
N TYR A 104 -22.47 2.52 8.64
CA TYR A 104 -21.42 2.87 9.59
C TYR A 104 -21.37 4.39 9.84
N GLU A 105 -21.38 4.79 11.11
CA GLU A 105 -21.53 6.20 11.50
C GLU A 105 -20.22 7.02 11.49
N GLN A 106 -19.06 6.36 11.53
CA GLN A 106 -17.77 7.04 11.61
C GLN A 106 -17.04 7.03 10.27
N PRO A 107 -17.01 8.13 9.50
CA PRO A 107 -16.24 8.19 8.26
C PRO A 107 -14.74 8.23 8.53
N PHE A 108 -13.97 7.81 7.53
CA PHE A 108 -12.55 8.12 7.43
C PHE A 108 -12.38 9.62 7.14
N PRO A 109 -11.43 10.29 7.79
CA PRO A 109 -11.18 11.70 7.52
C PRO A 109 -10.67 11.91 6.09
N PRO A 110 -10.86 13.09 5.48
CA PRO A 110 -10.51 13.32 4.08
C PRO A 110 -8.99 13.37 3.82
N LYS A 111 -8.17 13.56 4.86
CA LYS A 111 -6.70 13.63 4.75
C LYS A 111 -6.00 12.53 5.55
N LEU A 112 -4.84 12.11 5.04
CA LEU A 112 -4.08 11.01 5.62
C LEU A 112 -3.51 11.36 6.99
N ASP A 113 -3.04 12.59 7.19
CA ASP A 113 -2.47 13.08 8.45
C ASP A 113 -3.51 13.08 9.59
N GLU A 114 -4.76 13.42 9.28
CA GLU A 114 -5.90 13.31 10.20
C GLU A 114 -6.18 11.83 10.57
N TYR A 115 -6.10 10.91 9.60
CA TYR A 115 -6.26 9.48 9.87
C TYR A 115 -5.11 8.91 10.71
N ILE A 116 -3.87 9.29 10.39
CA ILE A 116 -2.68 8.92 11.18
C ILE A 116 -2.79 9.47 12.60
N SER A 117 -3.27 10.70 12.77
CA SER A 117 -3.49 11.30 14.10
C SER A 117 -4.51 10.49 14.90
N ARG A 118 -5.61 10.07 14.27
CA ARG A 118 -6.60 9.16 14.87
C ARG A 118 -5.95 7.83 15.30
N CYS A 119 -5.16 7.21 14.44
CA CYS A 119 -4.38 6.00 14.77
C CYS A 119 -3.46 6.22 15.98
N HIS A 120 -2.71 7.32 16.01
CA HIS A 120 -1.79 7.62 17.11
C HIS A 120 -2.54 7.84 18.44
N SER A 121 -3.72 8.46 18.41
CA SER A 121 -4.58 8.59 19.61
C SER A 121 -5.07 7.25 20.16
N ALA A 122 -5.02 6.19 19.36
CA ALA A 122 -5.34 4.80 19.75
C ALA A 122 -4.08 3.93 19.93
N ASP A 123 -2.92 4.55 20.21
CA ASP A 123 -1.62 3.87 20.39
C ASP A 123 -1.10 3.08 19.15
N GLN A 124 -1.69 3.30 17.97
CA GLN A 124 -1.25 2.69 16.71
C GLN A 124 -0.14 3.50 16.05
N ASN A 125 1.04 3.53 16.68
CA ASN A 125 2.14 4.43 16.31
C ASN A 125 3.11 3.89 15.24
N ARG A 126 2.88 2.68 14.72
CA ARG A 126 3.79 2.04 13.77
C ARG A 126 3.41 2.38 12.32
N PRO A 127 4.38 2.62 11.43
CA PRO A 127 4.11 2.63 10.01
C PRO A 127 3.63 1.24 9.54
N THR A 128 2.62 1.27 8.67
CA THR A 128 2.00 0.10 8.04
C THR A 128 2.53 -0.27 6.64
N PRO A 129 3.15 0.64 5.85
CA PRO A 129 3.75 0.24 4.59
C PRO A 129 4.82 -0.84 4.76
N LEU A 130 4.88 -1.75 3.79
CA LEU A 130 5.83 -2.86 3.78
C LEU A 130 6.33 -3.13 2.36
N LEU A 131 7.50 -3.74 2.27
CA LEU A 131 8.10 -4.20 1.03
C LEU A 131 8.23 -5.72 1.07
N LEU A 132 7.71 -6.39 0.03
CA LEU A 132 7.76 -7.85 -0.08
C LEU A 132 8.75 -8.26 -1.17
N LYS A 133 9.47 -9.35 -0.93
CA LYS A 133 10.30 -10.02 -1.93
C LYS A 133 9.81 -11.45 -2.09
N TYR A 134 9.49 -11.83 -3.33
CA TYR A 134 9.06 -13.18 -3.68
C TYR A 134 10.13 -13.84 -4.54
N GLN A 135 10.39 -15.11 -4.27
CA GLN A 135 11.16 -16.00 -5.13
C GLN A 135 10.22 -17.01 -5.81
N ASN A 136 10.74 -17.70 -6.84
CA ASN A 136 9.98 -18.76 -7.49
C ASN A 136 9.53 -19.83 -6.49
N GLY A 137 8.23 -20.11 -6.45
CA GLY A 137 7.61 -21.02 -5.50
C GLY A 137 7.04 -20.37 -4.23
N ASP A 138 7.20 -19.07 -4.02
CA ASP A 138 6.55 -18.34 -2.92
C ASP A 138 5.08 -18.00 -3.25
N TYR A 139 4.15 -18.18 -2.29
CA TYR A 139 2.68 -18.06 -2.54
C TYR A 139 1.82 -17.38 -1.43
N ASN A 140 1.31 -16.15 -1.50
CA ASN A 140 0.75 -15.56 -0.26
C ASN A 140 -0.48 -16.33 0.26
N CYS A 141 -0.44 -16.85 1.49
CA CYS A 141 -1.61 -17.53 2.08
C CYS A 141 -2.71 -16.50 2.26
N LEU A 142 -3.97 -16.91 2.11
CA LEU A 142 -5.10 -16.06 2.45
C LEU A 142 -5.05 -15.71 3.94
N HIS A 143 -5.01 -14.42 4.26
CA HIS A 143 -5.03 -13.90 5.61
C HIS A 143 -5.59 -12.48 5.61
N GLN A 144 -5.87 -11.98 6.81
CA GLN A 144 -6.17 -10.57 7.04
C GLN A 144 -4.95 -9.91 7.69
N ASP A 145 -4.47 -8.83 7.07
CA ASP A 145 -3.36 -8.04 7.61
C ASP A 145 -3.92 -6.88 8.43
N LEU A 146 -4.08 -7.11 9.74
CA LEU A 146 -4.70 -6.18 10.67
C LEU A 146 -3.69 -5.68 11.70
N TYR A 147 -3.69 -4.38 11.94
CA TYR A 147 -2.86 -3.73 12.96
C TYR A 147 -3.66 -2.67 13.71
N GLY A 148 -3.99 -2.97 14.97
CA GLY A 148 -4.69 -2.07 15.87
C GLY A 148 -6.20 -1.98 15.65
N GLU A 149 -6.83 -1.02 16.32
CA GLU A 149 -8.28 -0.76 16.30
C GLU A 149 -8.76 -0.12 14.99
N HIS A 150 -8.07 0.93 14.53
CA HIS A 150 -8.40 1.65 13.32
C HIS A 150 -7.83 0.93 12.09
N ILE A 151 -8.72 0.27 11.34
CA ILE A 151 -8.42 -0.52 10.15
C ILE A 151 -8.97 0.20 8.92
N PHE A 152 -8.10 0.43 7.93
CA PHE A 152 -8.51 0.92 6.61
C PHE A 152 -8.76 -0.28 5.68
N PRO A 153 -9.94 -0.38 5.02
CA PRO A 153 -10.37 -1.62 4.38
C PRO A 153 -9.77 -1.85 2.98
N LEU A 154 -9.02 -0.88 2.44
CA LEU A 154 -8.38 -0.98 1.13
C LEU A 154 -6.87 -1.10 1.28
N GLN A 155 -6.28 -1.98 0.48
CA GLN A 155 -4.84 -2.12 0.31
C GLN A 155 -4.46 -1.73 -1.12
N VAL A 156 -3.32 -1.07 -1.27
CA VAL A 156 -2.71 -0.79 -2.58
C VAL A 156 -1.41 -1.56 -2.67
N ALA A 157 -1.31 -2.40 -3.70
CA ALA A 157 -0.10 -3.13 -4.04
C ALA A 157 0.46 -2.60 -5.36
N ILE A 158 1.76 -2.27 -5.38
CA ILE A 158 2.47 -1.86 -6.59
C ILE A 158 3.56 -2.90 -6.85
N LEU A 159 3.53 -3.52 -8.03
CA LEU A 159 4.56 -4.45 -8.46
C LEU A 159 5.78 -3.65 -8.94
N LEU A 160 6.94 -3.92 -8.32
CA LEU A 160 8.18 -3.18 -8.58
C LEU A 160 9.13 -3.90 -9.54
N SER A 161 8.82 -5.13 -9.92
CA SER A 161 9.63 -5.93 -10.84
C SER A 161 8.72 -6.65 -11.84
N ASN A 162 9.25 -6.85 -13.04
CA ASN A 162 8.67 -7.72 -14.03
C ASN A 162 9.29 -9.12 -13.90
N PRO A 163 8.52 -10.15 -13.54
CA PRO A 163 9.07 -11.49 -13.32
C PRO A 163 9.73 -12.10 -14.55
N ASP A 164 9.36 -11.67 -15.75
CA ASP A 164 9.94 -12.19 -17.01
C ASP A 164 11.24 -11.47 -17.41
N GLN A 165 11.61 -10.38 -16.73
CA GLN A 165 12.74 -9.52 -17.12
C GLN A 165 13.74 -9.26 -15.99
N ASP A 166 13.27 -9.23 -14.73
CA ASP A 166 14.01 -8.72 -13.58
C ASP A 166 14.32 -9.80 -12.52
N LEU A 167 13.96 -11.07 -12.78
CA LEU A 167 14.21 -12.22 -11.89
C LEU A 167 15.33 -13.12 -12.42
#